data_AF-A0AAE3G933-F1
#
_entry.id   AF-A0AAE3G933-F1
#
_cell.length_a   1.000
_cell.length_b   1.000
_cell.length_c   1.000
_cell.angle_alpha   90.00
_cell.angle_beta   90.00
_cell.angle_gamma   90.00
#
_symmetry.space_group_name_H-M   'P 1'
#
loop_
_entity.id
_entity.type
_entity.pdbx_description
1 polymer ?
#
loop_
_entity_poly.entity_id
_entity_poly.type
_entity_poly.pdbx_seq_one_letter_code
_entity_poly.pdbx_strand_id
1 'polypeptide(L)'
;MAVHWLEVPVTPPSAGRASTAIKYDVGNAVVVHGDNRAYVGLADRRAVRRLLARPDVRKLSDVDLATVQPVPGLPVSWSDLAAQVPGLGRPHARFRVLGLGDAIAVLTRRARIPECGACARRRKALNRITVWGWWRRRPTQVQPSGS
;
A
#
# COMPACT_ATOMS: atom_id res chain seq x y z
N MET A 1 0.31 -12.47 -14.48
CA MET A 1 0.26 -11.05 -14.90
C MET A 1 1.41 -10.34 -14.20
N ALA A 2 2.30 -9.66 -14.94
CA ALA A 2 3.46 -9.00 -14.32
C ALA A 2 3.03 -7.65 -13.71
N VAL A 3 3.48 -7.36 -12.49
CA VAL A 3 3.29 -6.07 -11.84
C VAL A 3 4.48 -5.17 -12.16
N HIS A 4 4.20 -3.93 -12.50
CA HIS A 4 5.19 -2.89 -12.73
C HIS A 4 5.15 -1.90 -11.56
N TRP A 5 6.31 -1.69 -10.95
CA TRP A 5 6.49 -0.67 -9.91
C TRP A 5 7.04 0.60 -10.52
N LEU A 6 6.34 1.71 -10.28
CA LEU A 6 6.70 3.03 -10.75
C LEU A 6 6.95 3.94 -9.55
N GLU A 7 7.96 4.79 -9.63
CA GLU A 7 8.25 5.84 -8.68
C GLU A 7 7.72 7.17 -9.23
N VAL A 8 6.92 7.86 -8.42
CA VAL A 8 6.19 9.07 -8.79
C VAL A 8 6.45 10.15 -7.74
N PRO A 9 6.80 11.40 -8.12
CA PRO A 9 7.02 12.48 -7.17
C PRO A 9 5.71 13.01 -6.62
N VAL A 10 5.65 13.18 -5.30
CA VAL A 10 4.44 13.66 -4.60
C VAL A 10 4.50 15.15 -4.32
N THR A 11 5.68 15.76 -4.37
CA THR A 11 5.83 17.20 -4.16
C THR A 11 5.07 17.98 -5.24
N PRO A 12 4.16 18.91 -4.87
CA PRO A 12 3.57 19.83 -5.82
C PRO A 12 4.65 20.77 -6.36
N PRO A 13 4.56 21.22 -7.64
CA PRO A 13 5.50 22.19 -8.17
C PRO A 13 5.44 23.49 -7.35
N SER A 14 6.60 24.00 -6.92
CA SER A 14 6.72 25.13 -5.98
C SER A 14 6.37 26.51 -6.58
N ALA A 15 5.77 26.61 -7.76
CA ALA A 15 5.37 27.88 -8.34
C ALA A 15 4.20 27.70 -9.31
N GLY A 16 3.10 28.39 -9.03
CA GLY A 16 1.89 28.42 -9.88
C GLY A 16 0.68 27.83 -9.18
N ARG A 17 -0.48 28.46 -9.35
CA ARG A 17 -1.79 28.04 -8.82
C ARG A 17 -1.87 26.51 -8.72
N ALA A 18 -2.04 25.99 -7.51
CA ALA A 18 -2.26 24.57 -7.27
C ALA A 18 -3.45 24.13 -8.13
N SER A 19 -3.14 23.44 -9.23
CA SER A 19 -4.19 22.84 -10.05
C SER A 19 -4.85 21.76 -9.21
N THR A 20 -6.17 21.84 -9.05
CA THR A 20 -6.98 20.78 -8.46
C THR A 20 -7.15 19.59 -9.41
N ALA A 21 -6.57 19.66 -10.61
CA ALA A 21 -6.55 18.55 -11.55
C ALA A 21 -5.70 17.40 -10.99
N ILE A 22 -6.25 16.19 -11.07
CA ILE A 22 -5.55 14.95 -10.71
C ILE A 22 -4.25 14.85 -11.51
N LYS A 23 -3.09 14.92 -10.83
CA LYS A 23 -1.76 14.91 -11.45
C LYS A 23 -1.46 13.57 -12.14
N TYR A 24 -1.90 12.46 -11.54
CA TYR A 24 -1.75 11.11 -12.08
C TYR A 24 -3.03 10.31 -11.86
N ASP A 25 -3.65 9.85 -12.95
CA ASP A 25 -4.76 8.89 -12.89
C ASP A 25 -4.21 7.47 -12.94
N VAL A 26 -4.15 6.85 -11.77
CA VAL A 26 -3.71 5.48 -11.57
C VAL A 26 -4.95 4.69 -11.14
N GLY A 27 -5.44 3.80 -12.00
CA GLY A 27 -6.66 3.02 -11.73
C GLY A 27 -6.47 2.03 -10.57
N ASN A 28 -6.68 0.73 -10.82
CA ASN A 28 -6.41 -0.28 -9.81
C ASN A 28 -4.90 -0.41 -9.57
N ALA A 29 -4.41 0.23 -8.51
CA ALA A 29 -3.01 0.28 -8.13
C ALA A 29 -2.80 0.02 -6.63
N VAL A 30 -1.66 -0.54 -6.28
CA VAL A 30 -1.13 -0.46 -4.91
C VAL A 30 -0.24 0.77 -4.84
N VAL A 31 -0.52 1.68 -3.90
CA VAL A 31 0.30 2.88 -3.68
C VAL A 31 0.97 2.78 -2.33
N VAL A 32 2.28 2.94 -2.32
CA VAL A 32 3.11 3.04 -1.11
C VAL A 32 3.67 4.45 -1.05
N HIS A 33 3.31 5.20 -0.03
CA HIS A 33 3.75 6.59 0.14
C HIS A 33 5.05 6.65 0.94
N GLY A 34 6.07 7.30 0.39
CA GLY A 34 7.28 7.74 1.09
C GLY A 34 7.29 9.25 1.26
N ASP A 35 8.38 9.83 1.77
CA ASP A 35 8.39 11.25 2.17
C ASP A 35 8.14 12.21 1.00
N ASN A 36 8.86 12.05 -0.11
CA ASN A 36 8.71 12.89 -1.32
C ASN A 36 8.28 12.12 -2.57
N ARG A 37 8.01 10.82 -2.43
CA ARG A 37 7.78 9.90 -3.55
C ARG A 37 6.68 8.91 -3.19
N ALA A 38 5.94 8.47 -4.20
CA ALA A 38 5.00 7.38 -4.12
C ALA A 38 5.45 6.26 -5.05
N TYR A 39 5.41 5.03 -4.55
CA TYR A 39 5.68 3.83 -5.32
C TYR A 39 4.35 3.18 -5.70
N VAL A 40 4.10 3.09 -7.00
CA VAL A 40 2.82 2.69 -7.58
C VAL A 40 2.99 1.36 -8.30
N GLY A 41 2.36 0.32 -7.77
CA GLY A 41 2.32 -1.03 -8.32
C GLY A 41 1.08 -1.24 -9.18
N LEU A 42 1.28 -1.48 -10.48
CA LEU A 42 0.22 -1.58 -11.49
C LEU A 42 0.40 -2.84 -12.34
N ALA A 43 -0.70 -3.45 -12.75
CA ALA A 43 -0.68 -4.55 -13.72
C ALA A 43 -1.30 -4.18 -15.09
N ASP A 44 -1.97 -3.02 -15.19
CA ASP A 44 -2.45 -2.48 -16.46
C ASP A 44 -1.30 -1.86 -17.26
N ARG A 45 -0.90 -2.55 -18.34
CA ARG A 45 0.15 -2.10 -19.26
C ARG A 45 -0.17 -0.74 -19.92
N ARG A 46 -1.44 -0.41 -20.14
CA ARG A 46 -1.83 0.89 -20.72
C ARG A 46 -1.60 2.01 -19.71
N ALA A 47 -2.04 1.84 -18.46
CA ALA A 47 -1.76 2.78 -17.39
C ALA A 47 -0.25 2.97 -17.16
N VAL A 48 0.53 1.89 -17.15
CA VAL A 48 1.99 1.94 -17.01
C VAL A 48 2.64 2.79 -18.10
N ARG A 49 2.26 2.59 -19.37
CA ARG A 49 2.78 3.39 -20.49
C ARG A 49 2.40 4.88 -20.38
N ARG A 50 1.17 5.19 -19.97
CA ARG A 50 0.74 6.59 -19.77
C ARG A 50 1.55 7.29 -18.68
N LEU A 51 1.83 6.59 -17.58
CA LEU A 51 2.61 7.15 -16.49
C LEU A 51 4.08 7.32 -16.87
N LEU A 52 4.67 6.35 -17.56
CA LEU A 52 6.06 6.45 -18.05
C LEU A 52 6.25 7.50 -19.16
N ALA A 53 5.17 8.01 -19.77
CA ALA A 53 5.26 9.15 -20.67
C ALA A 53 5.49 10.48 -19.92
N ARG A 54 5.35 10.49 -18.58
CA ARG A 54 5.69 11.65 -17.76
C ARG A 54 7.19 11.65 -17.44
N PRO A 55 7.91 12.76 -17.63
CA PRO A 55 9.36 12.80 -17.46
C PRO A 55 9.80 12.63 -16.00
N ASP A 56 8.90 12.86 -15.07
CA ASP A 56 9.15 12.80 -13.64
C ASP A 56 8.80 11.43 -13.03
N VAL A 57 8.32 10.47 -13.84
CA VAL A 57 7.99 9.10 -13.42
C VAL A 57 9.05 8.13 -13.91
N ARG A 58 9.53 7.26 -13.01
CA ARG A 58 10.56 6.26 -13.32
C ARG A 58 10.06 4.85 -13.02
N LYS A 59 10.42 3.88 -13.87
CA LYS A 59 10.20 2.46 -13.57
C LYS A 59 11.26 1.97 -12.58
N LEU A 60 10.84 1.28 -11.53
CA LEU A 60 11.74 0.63 -10.59
C LEU A 60 12.19 -0.74 -11.12
N SER A 61 13.49 -1.01 -10.97
CA SER A 61 14.09 -2.32 -11.14
C SER A 61 13.98 -3.15 -9.85
N ASP A 62 14.28 -4.44 -9.94
CA ASP A 62 14.35 -5.31 -8.76
C ASP A 62 15.44 -4.85 -7.77
N VAL A 63 16.53 -4.26 -8.28
CA VAL A 63 17.59 -3.68 -7.46
C VAL A 63 17.07 -2.46 -6.69
N ASP A 64 16.33 -1.56 -7.34
CA ASP A 64 15.73 -0.41 -6.66
C ASP A 64 14.78 -0.87 -5.54
N LEU A 65 13.93 -1.87 -5.81
CA LEU A 65 12.98 -2.42 -4.84
C LEU A 65 13.69 -3.08 -3.65
N ALA A 66 14.84 -3.72 -3.87
CA ALA A 66 15.62 -4.30 -2.79
C ALA A 66 16.20 -3.26 -1.82
N THR A 67 16.46 -2.04 -2.30
CA THR A 67 17.02 -0.95 -1.45
C THR A 67 15.98 -0.19 -0.64
N VAL A 68 14.68 -0.32 -0.98
CA VAL A 68 13.61 0.43 -0.34
C VAL A 68 12.73 -0.50 0.49
N GLN A 69 12.56 -0.22 1.77
CA GLN A 69 11.55 -0.90 2.57
C GLN A 69 10.18 -0.27 2.27
N PRO A 70 9.19 -1.03 1.74
CA PRO A 70 7.92 -0.45 1.32
C PRO A 70 7.13 0.15 2.49
N VAL A 71 7.11 -0.53 3.63
CA VAL A 71 6.51 0.02 4.85
C VAL A 71 7.50 -0.16 6.00
N PRO A 72 8.21 0.91 6.41
CA PRO A 72 9.14 0.85 7.53
C PRO A 72 8.46 0.29 8.78
N GLY A 73 9.03 -0.77 9.35
CA GLY A 73 8.51 -1.37 10.58
C GLY A 73 7.44 -2.45 10.40
N LEU A 74 6.95 -2.71 9.18
CA LEU A 74 6.03 -3.82 8.91
C LEU A 74 6.70 -4.92 8.07
N PRO A 75 6.30 -6.20 8.25
CA PRO A 75 6.83 -7.33 7.48
C PRO A 75 6.10 -7.47 6.14
N VAL A 76 5.95 -6.35 5.42
CA VAL A 76 5.31 -6.31 4.11
C VAL A 76 6.42 -6.18 3.08
N SER A 77 6.51 -7.15 2.17
CA SER A 77 7.47 -7.12 1.06
C SER A 77 6.85 -6.56 -0.22
N TRP A 78 7.68 -6.13 -1.17
CA TRP A 78 7.22 -5.73 -2.50
C TRP A 78 6.51 -6.86 -3.24
N SER A 79 6.88 -8.13 -3.01
CA SER A 79 6.21 -9.29 -3.59
C SER A 79 4.84 -9.53 -2.96
N ASP A 80 4.70 -9.37 -1.63
CA ASP A 80 3.39 -9.42 -0.95
C ASP A 80 2.44 -8.35 -1.50
N LEU A 81 2.96 -7.13 -1.73
CA LEU A 81 2.22 -6.02 -2.33
C LEU A 81 1.84 -6.32 -3.79
N ALA A 82 2.78 -6.82 -4.58
CA ALA A 82 2.55 -7.17 -5.99
C ALA A 82 1.49 -8.25 -6.15
N ALA A 83 1.45 -9.24 -5.26
CA ALA A 83 0.45 -10.31 -5.27
C ALA A 83 -1.00 -9.79 -5.13
N GLN A 84 -1.19 -8.57 -4.59
CA GLN A 84 -2.52 -7.97 -4.43
C GLN A 84 -3.02 -7.26 -5.69
N VAL A 85 -2.11 -6.75 -6.53
CA VAL A 85 -2.47 -5.92 -7.70
C VAL A 85 -3.47 -6.61 -8.64
N PRO A 86 -3.31 -7.91 -9.01
CA PRO A 86 -4.30 -8.59 -9.86
C PRO A 86 -5.67 -8.78 -9.20
N GLY A 87 -5.72 -8.68 -7.87
CA GLY A 87 -6.91 -8.82 -7.04
C GLY A 87 -7.72 -7.55 -6.85
N LEU A 88 -7.12 -6.39 -7.15
CA LEU A 88 -7.77 -5.09 -6.98
C LEU A 88 -9.02 -4.99 -7.87
N GLY A 89 -10.11 -4.48 -7.30
CA GLY A 89 -11.41 -4.36 -7.99
C GLY A 89 -12.22 -5.65 -8.08
N ARG A 90 -11.73 -6.79 -7.57
CA ARG A 90 -12.50 -8.05 -7.51
C ARG A 90 -13.06 -8.31 -6.10
N PRO A 91 -14.32 -8.77 -5.96
CA PRO A 91 -14.87 -9.12 -4.67
C PRO A 91 -14.35 -10.49 -4.20
N HIS A 92 -13.18 -10.58 -3.55
CA HIS A 92 -12.69 -11.86 -3.01
C HIS A 92 -11.89 -11.79 -1.69
N ALA A 93 -11.91 -12.93 -0.98
CA ALA A 93 -11.73 -13.09 0.46
C ALA A 93 -10.35 -13.64 0.92
N ARG A 94 -9.32 -13.68 0.06
CA ARG A 94 -8.07 -14.45 0.34
C ARG A 94 -6.76 -13.66 0.17
N PHE A 95 -6.74 -12.35 0.35
CA PHE A 95 -5.47 -11.61 0.43
C PHE A 95 -4.86 -11.73 1.83
N ARG A 96 -3.54 -11.79 1.92
CA ARG A 96 -2.79 -11.85 3.19
C ARG A 96 -3.07 -10.55 3.97
N VAL A 97 -3.91 -10.67 4.98
CA VAL A 97 -4.27 -9.56 5.89
C VAL A 97 -3.20 -9.46 6.97
N LEU A 98 -2.71 -8.25 7.23
CA LEU A 98 -1.84 -7.99 8.36
C LEU A 98 -2.68 -7.48 9.52
N GLY A 99 -2.67 -8.23 10.63
CA GLY A 99 -3.32 -7.83 11.86
C GLY A 99 -2.47 -6.86 12.68
N LEU A 100 -3.12 -6.15 13.61
CA LEU A 100 -2.43 -5.27 14.56
C LEU A 100 -1.43 -6.03 15.44
N GLY A 101 -1.75 -7.26 15.82
CA GLY A 101 -0.84 -8.12 16.56
C GLY A 101 0.43 -8.45 15.76
N ASP A 102 0.31 -8.69 14.45
CA ASP A 102 1.45 -8.95 13.57
C ASP A 102 2.36 -7.73 13.46
N ALA A 103 1.79 -6.53 13.34
CA ALA A 103 2.54 -5.27 13.35
C ALA A 103 3.31 -5.08 14.67
N ILE A 104 2.61 -5.25 15.81
CA ILE A 104 3.21 -5.12 17.14
C ILE A 104 4.33 -6.15 17.33
N ALA A 105 4.11 -7.40 16.91
CA ALA A 105 5.10 -8.47 17.04
C ALA A 105 6.40 -8.20 16.26
N VAL A 106 6.30 -7.46 15.15
CA VAL A 106 7.50 -7.03 14.40
C VAL A 106 8.23 -5.92 15.11
N LEU A 107 7.50 -4.94 15.66
CA LEU A 107 8.10 -3.87 16.46
C LEU A 107 8.80 -4.42 17.71
N THR A 108 8.15 -5.32 18.46
CA THR A 108 8.72 -5.95 19.65
C THR A 108 9.93 -6.81 19.32
N ARG A 109 9.89 -7.58 18.22
CA ARG A 109 11.04 -8.37 17.76
C ARG A 109 12.23 -7.48 17.38
N ARG A 110 11.98 -6.36 16.69
CA ARG A 110 13.03 -5.37 16.38
C ARG A 110 13.63 -4.76 17.64
N ALA A 111 12.80 -4.50 18.66
CA ALA A 111 13.25 -4.03 19.97
C ALA A 111 13.91 -5.13 20.84
N ARG A 112 14.07 -6.36 20.33
CA ARG A 112 14.58 -7.54 21.06
C ARG A 112 13.81 -7.85 22.34
N ILE A 113 12.53 -7.51 22.40
CA ILE A 113 11.65 -7.80 23.54
C ILE A 113 11.14 -9.25 23.38
N PRO A 114 11.50 -10.18 24.29
CA PRO A 114 11.05 -11.56 24.19
C PRO A 114 9.53 -11.64 24.45
N GLU A 115 8.80 -12.30 23.55
CA GLU A 115 7.37 -12.54 23.72
C GLU A 115 7.13 -13.79 24.57
N CYS A 116 6.41 -13.66 25.68
CA CYS A 116 5.94 -14.80 26.46
C CYS A 116 4.65 -15.40 25.85
N GLY A 117 4.22 -16.57 26.34
CA GLY A 117 2.99 -17.23 25.88
C GLY A 117 1.72 -16.37 26.04
N ALA A 118 1.68 -15.45 27.02
CA ALA A 118 0.57 -14.50 27.16
C ALA A 118 0.59 -13.41 26.07
N CYS A 119 1.77 -12.96 25.63
CA CYS A 119 1.92 -12.03 24.49
C CYS A 119 1.43 -12.66 23.19
N ALA A 120 1.74 -13.94 22.94
CA ALA A 120 1.24 -14.66 21.77
C ALA A 120 -0.30 -14.76 21.73
N ARG A 121 -0.95 -14.95 22.89
CA ARG A 121 -2.42 -14.95 23.01
C ARG A 121 -3.01 -13.57 22.75
N ARG A 122 -2.43 -12.50 23.33
CA ARG A 122 -2.85 -11.12 23.07
C ARG A 122 -2.67 -10.73 21.60
N ARG A 123 -1.56 -11.16 20.98
CA ARG A 123 -1.31 -11.01 19.54
C ARG A 123 -2.45 -11.57 18.69
N LYS A 124 -2.89 -12.80 18.98
CA LYS A 124 -4.01 -13.44 18.26
C LYS A 124 -5.32 -12.66 18.40
N ALA A 125 -5.59 -12.08 19.58
CA ALA A 125 -6.75 -11.22 19.78
C ALA A 125 -6.63 -9.90 19.00
N LEU A 126 -5.45 -9.28 19.00
CA LEU A 126 -5.18 -8.04 18.28
C LEU A 126 -5.21 -8.21 16.76
N ASN A 127 -4.91 -9.40 16.24
CA ASN A 127 -5.04 -9.70 14.80
C ASN A 127 -6.49 -9.66 14.28
N ARG A 128 -7.49 -9.52 15.15
CA ARG A 128 -8.87 -9.19 14.74
C ARG A 128 -8.96 -7.78 14.16
N ILE A 129 -8.09 -6.87 14.60
CA ILE A 129 -7.98 -5.52 14.05
C ILE A 129 -7.06 -5.61 12.83
N THR A 130 -7.62 -5.40 11.65
CA THR A 130 -6.87 -5.36 10.40
C THR A 130 -6.16 -4.01 10.29
N VAL A 131 -4.82 -4.03 10.21
CA VAL A 131 -4.00 -2.82 9.97
C VAL A 131 -3.71 -2.67 8.48
N TRP A 132 -3.64 -3.78 7.74
CA TRP A 132 -3.39 -3.77 6.31
C TRP A 132 -4.07 -4.93 5.59
N GLY A 133 -4.58 -4.71 4.37
CA GLY A 133 -5.46 -5.62 3.61
C GLY A 133 -6.86 -5.07 3.31
N TRP A 134 -7.09 -3.78 3.53
CA TRP A 134 -8.38 -3.10 3.40
C TRP A 134 -8.51 -2.33 2.08
N TRP A 135 -8.79 -3.04 0.99
CA TRP A 135 -9.55 -2.44 -0.12
C TRP A 135 -10.90 -3.14 -0.22
N ARG A 136 -11.65 -3.09 0.88
CA ARG A 136 -13.09 -3.36 0.87
C ARG A 136 -13.79 -2.02 0.94
N ARG A 137 -14.75 -1.83 0.03
CA ARG A 137 -15.78 -0.80 0.10
C ARG A 137 -16.15 -0.53 1.56
N ARG A 138 -16.04 0.71 2.03
CA ARG A 138 -17.01 1.17 3.03
C ARG A 138 -18.35 1.17 2.30
N PRO A 139 -19.40 0.49 2.80
CA PRO A 139 -20.74 0.96 2.48
C PRO A 139 -20.76 2.43 2.88
N THR A 140 -21.07 3.32 1.95
CA THR A 140 -21.50 4.67 2.31
C THR A 140 -22.63 4.47 3.30
N GLN A 141 -22.37 4.73 4.58
CA GLN A 141 -23.43 4.75 5.57
C GLN A 141 -24.26 5.98 5.20
N VAL A 142 -25.27 5.77 4.36
CA VAL A 142 -26.32 6.74 4.11
C VAL A 142 -26.88 7.05 5.49
N GLN A 143 -26.63 8.26 5.98
CA GLN A 143 -27.33 8.78 7.15
C GLN A 143 -28.82 8.54 6.91
N PRO A 144 -29.57 7.96 7.86
CA PRO A 144 -31.01 8.02 7.77
C PRO A 144 -31.36 9.50 7.80
N SER A 145 -31.82 10.02 6.67
CA SER A 145 -32.57 11.27 6.60
C SER A 145 -33.80 11.06 7.48
N GLY A 146 -33.70 11.52 8.72
CA GLY A 146 -34.84 11.67 9.60
C GLY A 146 -35.82 12.66 8.97
N SER A 147 -37.06 12.24 8.85
CA SER A 147 -38.24 13.09 8.76
C SER A 147 -39.33 12.38 9.55
#